data_AF-A0AA50ZE71-F1
#
_entry.id   AF-A0AA50ZE71-F1
#
_cell.length_a   1.000
_cell.length_b   1.000
_cell.length_c   1.000
_cell.angle_alpha   90.00
_cell.angle_beta   90.00
_cell.angle_gamma   90.00
#
_symmetry.space_group_name_H-M   'P 1'
#
loop_
_entity.id
_entity.type
_entity.pdbx_description
1 polymer ?
#
loop_
_entity_poly.entity_id
_entity_poly.type
_entity_poly.pdbx_seq_one_letter_code
_entity_poly.pdbx_strand_id
1 'polypeptide(L)' 'MELSAEGKTPEYMALAGIKFKLTLPQYKNDAALKEQLLQGIKAGNMAPYYKEVCTD' A
#
# COMPACT_ATOMS: atom_id res chain seq x y z
N MET A 1 21.73 -3.56 -16.76
CA MET A 1 21.09 -3.00 -15.56
C MET A 1 20.19 -1.89 -16.07
N GLU A 2 18.92 -2.21 -16.33
CA GLU A 2 17.98 -1.29 -16.98
C GLU A 2 17.64 -0.15 -16.00
N LEU A 3 18.19 1.03 -16.26
CA LEU A 3 17.80 2.30 -15.64
C LEU A 3 16.59 2.82 -16.43
N SER A 4 15.39 2.40 -16.06
CA SER A 4 14.15 2.84 -16.72
C SER A 4 13.03 3.06 -15.70
N ALA A 5 13.23 4.00 -14.77
CA ALA A 5 12.16 4.45 -13.87
C ALA A 5 12.36 5.90 -13.35
N GLU A 6 12.90 6.81 -14.14
CA GLU A 6 12.83 8.23 -13.80
C GLU A 6 11.45 8.77 -14.26
N GLY A 7 10.53 8.92 -13.31
CA GLY A 7 9.24 9.61 -13.52
C GLY A 7 7.97 8.86 -13.12
N LYS A 8 8.04 7.58 -12.72
CA LYS A 8 6.91 6.87 -12.13
C LYS A 8 7.06 6.80 -10.62
N THR A 9 6.07 7.31 -9.89
CA THR A 9 5.95 7.05 -8.45
C THR A 9 5.97 5.54 -8.23
N PRO A 10 6.93 5.02 -7.45
CA PRO A 10 6.98 3.59 -7.20
C PRO A 10 5.69 3.09 -6.55
N GLU A 11 5.25 1.89 -6.89
CA GLU A 11 3.97 1.35 -6.41
C GLU A 11 3.89 1.29 -4.87
N TYR A 12 5.02 1.08 -4.19
CA TYR A 12 5.10 1.10 -2.73
C TYR A 12 4.74 2.48 -2.13
N MET A 13 4.98 3.59 -2.83
CA MET A 13 4.60 4.92 -2.36
C MET A 13 3.09 5.13 -2.42
N ALA A 14 2.41 4.60 -3.45
CA ALA A 14 0.96 4.64 -3.52
C ALA A 14 0.33 3.84 -2.36
N LEU A 15 0.90 2.67 -2.04
CA LEU A 15 0.45 1.84 -0.91
C LEU A 15 0.67 2.51 0.45
N ALA A 16 1.81 3.19 0.64
CA ALA A 16 2.06 3.98 1.83
C ALA A 16 1.02 5.09 2.03
N GLY A 17 0.61 5.76 0.94
CA GLY A 17 -0.46 6.76 0.97
C GLY A 17 -1.82 6.17 1.39
N ILE A 18 -2.16 4.96 0.91
CA ILE A 18 -3.39 4.26 1.32
C ILE A 18 -3.32 3.86 2.80
N LYS A 19 -2.19 3.31 3.27
CA LYS A 19 -2.00 2.97 4.69
C LYS A 19 -2.12 4.21 5.57
N PHE A 20 -1.52 5.34 5.17
CA PHE A 20 -1.69 6.60 5.88
C PHE A 20 -3.15 7.08 5.91
N LYS A 21 -3.89 6.98 4.80
CA LYS A 21 -5.32 7.32 4.81
C LYS A 21 -6.09 6.49 5.83
N LEU A 22 -5.79 5.19 5.94
CA LEU A 22 -6.44 4.30 6.92
C LEU A 22 -6.13 4.66 8.39
N THR A 23 -5.10 5.47 8.69
CA THR A 23 -4.89 5.97 10.06
C THR A 23 -5.80 7.15 10.41
N LEU A 24 -6.39 7.82 9.41
CA LEU A 24 -7.28 8.96 9.61
C LEU A 24 -8.66 8.47 10.11
N PRO A 25 -9.26 9.12 11.13
CA PRO A 25 -10.52 8.67 11.74
C PRO A 25 -11.67 8.45 10.74
N GLN A 26 -11.74 9.29 9.70
CA GLN A 26 -12.77 9.24 8.66
C GLN A 26 -12.63 8.07 7.68
N TYR A 27 -11.46 7.43 7.61
CA TYR A 27 -11.17 6.34 6.68
C TYR A 27 -10.75 5.04 7.41
N LYS A 28 -10.64 5.05 8.74
CA LYS A 28 -10.20 3.90 9.56
C LYS A 28 -10.96 2.59 9.31
N ASN A 29 -12.23 2.71 8.95
CA ASN A 29 -13.12 1.57 8.66
C ASN A 29 -13.53 1.49 7.18
N ASP A 30 -12.85 2.21 6.30
CA ASP A 30 -13.10 2.15 4.88
C ASP A 30 -12.62 0.80 4.32
N ALA A 31 -13.59 -0.09 4.04
CA ALA A 31 -13.33 -1.42 3.53
C ALA A 31 -12.72 -1.39 2.12
N ALA A 32 -13.08 -0.40 1.29
CA ALA A 32 -12.56 -0.28 -0.06
C ALA A 32 -11.06 0.10 -0.03
N LEU A 33 -10.67 1.02 0.86
CA LEU A 33 -9.25 1.38 1.04
C LEU A 33 -8.43 0.20 1.60
N LYS A 34 -8.99 -0.60 2.51
CA LYS A 34 -8.34 -1.82 3.01
C LYS A 34 -8.13 -2.85 1.92
N GLU A 35 -9.14 -3.06 1.07
CA GLU A 35 -9.04 -4.01 -0.04
C GLU A 35 -8.04 -3.54 -1.10
N GLN A 36 -8.02 -2.24 -1.41
CA GLN A 36 -7.05 -1.65 -2.33
C GLN A 36 -5.61 -1.81 -1.82
N LEU A 37 -5.38 -1.62 -0.51
CA LEU A 37 -4.08 -1.86 0.11
C LEU A 37 -3.66 -3.33 -0.01
N LEU A 38 -4.56 -4.26 0.33
CA LEU A 38 -4.31 -5.71 0.26
C LEU A 38 -4.01 -6.19 -1.16
N GLN A 39 -4.76 -5.71 -2.16
CA GLN A 39 -4.56 -6.08 -3.56
C GLN A 39 -3.21 -5.56 -4.08
N GLY A 40 -2.80 -4.34 -3.73
CA GLY A 40 -1.52 -3.80 -4.16
C GLY A 40 -0.31 -4.51 -3.51
N ILE A 41 -0.42 -4.90 -2.23
CA ILE A 41 0.62 -5.71 -1.56
C ILE A 41 0.74 -7.08 -2.23
N LYS A 42 -0.40 -7.69 -2.63
CA LYS A 42 -0.44 -8.96 -3.39
C LYS A 42 0.20 -8.84 -4.77
N ALA A 43 -0.14 -7.79 -5.52
CA ALA A 43 0.38 -7.56 -6.86
C ALA A 43 1.91 -7.35 -6.85
N GLY A 44 2.43 -6.64 -5.84
CA GLY A 44 3.87 -6.35 -5.73
C GLY A 44 4.73 -7.45 -5.13
N ASN A 45 4.18 -8.64 -4.79
CA ASN A 45 4.88 -9.71 -4.06
C ASN A 45 5.58 -9.19 -2.77
N MET A 46 4.94 -8.21 -2.10
CA MET A 46 5.49 -7.47 -0.96
C MET A 46 5.31 -8.24 0.35
N ALA A 47 5.79 -9.49 0.39
CA ALA A 47 5.63 -10.43 1.50
C ALA A 47 5.95 -9.88 2.92
N PRO A 48 6.96 -9.02 3.11
CA PRO A 48 7.25 -8.43 4.43
C PRO A 48 6.15 -7.49 4.94
N TYR A 49 5.40 -6.83 4.04
CA TYR A 49 4.41 -5.81 4.40
C TYR A 49 3.12 -6.40 4.95
N TYR A 50 2.80 -7.68 4.68
CA TYR A 50 1.61 -8.32 5.26
C TYR A 50 1.64 -8.34 6.78
N LYS A 51 2.82 -8.60 7.36
CA LYS A 51 2.97 -8.67 8.81
C LYS A 51 2.71 -7.30 9.44
N GLU A 52 3.31 -6.25 8.90
CA GLU A 52 3.13 -4.89 9.42
C GLU A 52 1.74 -4.28 9.15
N VAL A 53 1.01 -4.75 8.14
CA VAL A 53 -0.35 -4.27 7.85
C VAL A 53 -1.39 -5.00 8.68
N CYS A 54 -1.14 -6.26 9.06
CA CYS A 54 -2.05 -7.05 9.90
C CYS A 54 -1.80 -6.90 11.41
N THR A 55 -0.81 -6.10 11.84
CA THR A 55 -0.50 -5.89 13.27
C THR A 55 -1.20 -4.64 13.85
N ASP A 56 -1.92 -3.86 13.03
CA ASP A 56 -2.74 -2.71 13.42
C ASP A 56 -4.18 -3.09 13.81
#